data_AF-A0A6T9P505-F1
#
_entry.id   AF-A0A6T9P505-F1
#
_cell.length_a   1.000
_cell.length_b   1.000
_cell.length_c   1.000
_cell.angle_alpha   90.00
_cell.angle_beta   90.00
_cell.angle_gamma   90.00
#
_symmetry.space_group_name_H-M   'P 1'
#
loop_
_entity.id
_entity.type
_entity.pdbx_description
1 polymer ?
#
loop_
_entity_poly.entity_id
_entity_poly.type
_entity_poly.pdbx_seq_one_letter_code
_entity_poly.pdbx_strand_id
1 'polypeptide(L)'
;KFECFMVTVKSSVRLFGGVLQRMTHLSSVCKCEMTFAVYMPPKSDSQPVPVLYWLSGLTCTDENFSQKSGFARAAAARGVALVMPDTSPRGVDIEGADDSYDFGSGAGFYVDATEPKWAEHYSMYTYVTSELPALIEATFAGKLTGKKAISGHSMGGHGAITIALKDRICFAYSLS
;
A
#
# COMPACT_ATOMS: atom_id res chain seq x y z
N LYS A 1 -3.84 -19.01 -14.05
CA LYS A 1 -3.61 -18.06 -15.17
C LYS A 1 -2.62 -17.04 -14.65
N PHE A 2 -1.44 -16.91 -15.27
CA PHE A 2 -0.49 -15.87 -14.89
C PHE A 2 -1.03 -14.55 -15.45
N GLU A 3 -1.72 -13.77 -14.63
CA GLU A 3 -1.94 -12.36 -14.96
C GLU A 3 -0.58 -11.68 -14.88
N CYS A 4 -0.12 -11.14 -16.01
CA CYS A 4 1.05 -10.29 -16.03
C CYS A 4 0.64 -9.00 -15.36
N PHE A 5 1.04 -8.82 -14.09
CA PHE A 5 0.80 -7.59 -13.37
C PHE A 5 1.53 -6.44 -14.06
N MET A 6 0.79 -5.60 -14.80
CA MET A 6 1.37 -4.46 -15.51
C MET A 6 1.42 -3.25 -14.58
N VAL A 7 2.63 -2.84 -14.21
CA VAL A 7 2.88 -1.66 -13.37
C VAL A 7 3.47 -0.54 -14.22
N THR A 8 2.96 0.67 -14.07
CA THR A 8 3.52 1.87 -14.70
C THR A 8 4.25 2.71 -13.64
N VAL A 9 5.51 3.05 -13.87
CA VAL A 9 6.28 3.93 -13.00
C VAL A 9 5.93 5.39 -13.33
N LYS A 10 5.35 6.13 -12.38
CA LYS A 10 5.04 7.56 -12.50
C LYS A 10 6.24 8.45 -12.19
N SER A 11 7.02 8.09 -11.17
CA SER A 11 8.20 8.84 -10.76
C SER A 11 9.20 7.95 -10.03
N SER A 12 10.46 8.38 -10.00
CA SER A 12 11.56 7.67 -9.36
C SER A 12 12.55 8.67 -8.76
N VAL A 13 12.88 8.49 -7.48
CA VAL A 13 13.77 9.38 -6.72
C VAL A 13 14.76 8.55 -5.93
N ARG A 14 16.05 8.91 -6.00
CA ARG A 14 17.08 8.30 -5.14
C ARG A 14 17.04 8.92 -3.75
N LEU A 15 17.02 8.09 -2.71
CA LEU A 15 16.87 8.54 -1.32
C LEU A 15 17.63 7.61 -0.37
N PHE A 16 18.63 8.16 0.35
CA PHE A 16 19.53 7.42 1.26
C PHE A 16 20.12 6.14 0.63
N GLY A 17 20.58 6.23 -0.62
CA GLY A 17 21.15 5.10 -1.37
C GLY A 17 20.13 4.11 -1.95
N GLY A 18 18.86 4.18 -1.52
CA GLY A 18 17.76 3.41 -2.11
C GLY A 18 17.02 4.19 -3.20
N VAL A 19 15.93 3.61 -3.68
CA VAL A 19 15.06 4.20 -4.70
C VAL A 19 13.61 4.20 -4.20
N LEU A 20 13.00 5.38 -4.17
CA LEU A 20 11.56 5.57 -3.96
C LEU A 20 10.91 5.73 -5.34
N GLN A 21 9.95 4.87 -5.66
CA GLN A 21 9.19 4.91 -6.89
C GLN A 21 7.71 5.07 -6.60
N ARG A 22 7.04 5.92 -7.38
CA ARG A 22 5.59 6.00 -7.41
C ARG A 22 5.11 5.21 -8.62
N MET A 23 4.13 4.34 -8.41
CA MET A 23 3.69 3.35 -9.38
C MET A 23 2.17 3.31 -9.47
N THR A 24 1.64 2.97 -10.64
CA THR A 24 0.21 2.66 -10.84
C THR A 24 0.01 1.27 -11.40
N HIS A 25 -1.13 0.67 -11.07
CA HIS A 25 -1.62 -0.55 -11.71
C HIS A 25 -3.14 -0.53 -11.76
N LEU A 26 -3.72 -1.31 -12.68
CA LEU A 26 -5.17 -1.52 -12.72
C LEU A 26 -5.56 -2.58 -11.69
N SER A 27 -6.23 -2.16 -10.62
CA SER A 27 -6.72 -3.08 -9.58
C SER A 27 -7.94 -3.84 -10.07
N SER A 28 -7.89 -5.16 -9.99
CA SER A 28 -9.00 -6.07 -10.26
C SER A 28 -10.07 -6.00 -9.17
N VAL A 29 -9.69 -5.81 -7.90
CA VAL A 29 -10.62 -5.82 -6.76
C VAL A 29 -11.26 -4.45 -6.49
N CYS A 30 -10.56 -3.37 -6.79
CA CYS A 30 -11.09 -2.00 -6.71
C CYS A 30 -11.65 -1.50 -8.06
N LYS A 31 -11.41 -2.24 -9.16
CA LYS A 31 -11.84 -1.91 -10.53
C LYS A 31 -11.49 -0.49 -10.99
N CYS A 32 -10.33 0.01 -10.58
CA CYS A 32 -9.82 1.31 -10.96
C CYS A 32 -8.28 1.31 -10.99
N GLU A 33 -7.69 2.35 -11.59
CA GLU A 33 -6.25 2.56 -11.43
C GLU A 33 -5.94 2.90 -9.96
N MET A 34 -5.02 2.17 -9.36
CA MET A 34 -4.55 2.42 -8.00
C MET A 34 -3.10 2.88 -8.05
N THR A 35 -2.80 3.92 -7.26
CA THR A 35 -1.43 4.43 -7.10
C THR A 35 -0.86 3.95 -5.77
N PHE A 36 0.43 3.59 -5.77
CA PHE A 36 1.16 3.25 -4.56
C PHE A 36 2.62 3.69 -4.70
N ALA A 37 3.29 3.92 -3.58
CA ALA A 37 4.73 4.18 -3.55
C ALA A 37 5.48 2.96 -2.98
N VAL A 38 6.68 2.70 -3.51
CA VAL A 38 7.59 1.66 -3.04
C VAL A 38 8.96 2.24 -2.82
N TYR A 39 9.52 2.03 -1.63
CA TYR A 39 10.93 2.28 -1.36
C TYR A 39 11.71 0.97 -1.31
N MET A 40 12.70 0.85 -2.19
CA MET A 40 13.66 -0.26 -2.19
C MET A 40 14.99 0.22 -1.58
N PRO A 41 15.44 -0.35 -0.45
CA PRO A 41 16.70 0.03 0.18
C PRO A 41 17.90 -0.47 -0.64
N PRO A 42 19.09 0.13 -0.49
CA PRO A 42 20.29 -0.29 -1.23
C PRO A 42 20.65 -1.77 -1.01
N LYS A 43 20.32 -2.30 0.18
CA LYS A 43 20.53 -3.71 0.54
C LYS A 43 19.79 -4.69 -0.38
N SER A 44 18.70 -4.25 -1.00
CA SER A 44 17.89 -5.08 -1.91
C SER A 44 18.59 -5.45 -3.22
N ASP A 45 19.69 -4.78 -3.57
CA ASP A 45 20.49 -5.11 -4.75
C ASP A 45 21.49 -6.25 -4.52
N SER A 46 21.81 -6.57 -3.26
CA SER A 46 22.72 -7.67 -2.91
C SER A 46 22.03 -8.84 -2.23
N GLN A 47 20.89 -8.63 -1.57
CA GLN A 47 20.15 -9.69 -0.92
C GLN A 47 18.66 -9.35 -0.74
N PRO A 48 17.79 -10.36 -0.62
CA PRO A 48 16.38 -10.12 -0.33
C PRO A 48 16.15 -9.37 1.00
N VAL A 49 15.15 -8.50 1.03
CA VAL A 49 14.77 -7.71 2.22
C VAL A 49 13.32 -7.95 2.67
N PRO A 50 12.97 -7.77 3.96
CA PRO A 50 11.57 -7.77 4.40
C PRO A 50 10.83 -6.50 3.94
N VAL A 51 9.50 -6.56 3.91
CA VAL A 51 8.63 -5.45 3.50
C VAL A 51 7.78 -4.97 4.68
N LEU A 52 7.72 -3.66 4.86
CA LEU A 52 6.76 -2.99 5.75
C LEU A 52 5.70 -2.28 4.89
N TYR A 53 4.43 -2.62 5.11
CA TYR A 53 3.29 -1.93 4.53
C TYR A 53 2.86 -0.82 5.48
N TRP A 54 2.84 0.41 4.98
CA TRP A 54 2.40 1.59 5.72
C TRP A 54 1.03 2.05 5.23
N LEU A 55 0.04 1.99 6.11
CA LEU A 55 -1.32 2.45 5.84
C LEU A 55 -1.49 3.90 6.32
N SER A 56 -1.86 4.78 5.41
CA SER A 56 -2.07 6.20 5.70
C SER A 56 -3.47 6.49 6.28
N GLY A 57 -3.62 7.68 6.88
CA GLY A 57 -4.88 8.12 7.47
C GLY A 57 -5.85 8.75 6.47
N LEU A 58 -6.96 9.29 6.97
CA LEU A 58 -7.92 10.07 6.19
C LEU A 58 -7.23 11.18 5.38
N THR A 59 -7.81 11.50 4.21
CA THR A 59 -7.39 12.56 3.27
C THR A 59 -5.96 12.44 2.75
N CYS A 60 -5.25 11.35 3.06
CA CYS A 60 -3.91 11.11 2.56
C CYS A 60 -3.94 10.46 1.18
N THR A 61 -2.79 10.49 0.52
CA THR A 61 -2.46 9.65 -0.63
C THR A 61 -1.17 8.88 -0.33
N ASP A 62 -0.61 8.22 -1.34
CA ASP A 62 0.72 7.59 -1.29
C ASP A 62 1.87 8.59 -1.02
N GLU A 63 1.62 9.89 -1.17
CA GLU A 63 2.65 10.94 -1.10
C GLU A 63 2.88 11.48 0.33
N ASN A 64 1.85 11.51 1.18
CA ASN A 64 1.93 12.17 2.48
C ASN A 64 3.03 11.57 3.37
N PHE A 65 3.02 10.24 3.54
CA PHE A 65 4.03 9.56 4.34
C PHE A 65 5.40 9.59 3.69
N SER A 66 5.46 9.34 2.37
CA SER A 66 6.72 9.22 1.65
C SER A 66 7.51 10.53 1.64
N GLN A 67 6.82 11.68 1.63
CA GLN A 67 7.46 13.00 1.62
C GLN A 67 7.73 13.57 3.03
N LYS A 68 6.92 13.24 4.04
CA LYS A 68 6.93 13.97 5.33
C LYS A 68 7.45 13.19 6.53
N SER A 69 7.53 11.85 6.46
CA SER A 69 7.87 11.02 7.64
C SER A 69 9.37 10.92 7.95
N GLY A 70 10.24 11.21 6.98
CA GLY A 70 11.69 10.98 7.12
C GLY A 70 12.09 9.49 7.20
N PHE A 71 11.20 8.56 6.80
CA PHE A 71 11.40 7.11 6.96
C PHE A 71 12.68 6.57 6.32
N ALA A 72 13.10 7.13 5.19
CA ALA A 72 14.03 6.49 4.27
C ALA A 72 15.42 6.26 4.87
N ARG A 73 15.89 7.14 5.78
CA ARG A 73 17.18 6.94 6.47
C ARG A 73 17.15 5.68 7.33
N ALA A 74 16.08 5.47 8.09
CA ALA A 74 15.93 4.30 8.95
C ALA A 74 15.70 3.03 8.12
N ALA A 75 14.88 3.12 7.07
CA ALA A 75 14.62 2.02 6.15
C ALA A 75 15.91 1.55 5.44
N ALA A 76 16.74 2.48 4.96
CA ALA A 76 18.04 2.17 4.36
C ALA A 76 18.97 1.47 5.36
N ALA A 77 19.11 2.02 6.57
CA ALA A 77 20.00 1.48 7.60
C ALA A 77 19.59 0.07 8.05
N ARG A 78 18.28 -0.21 8.11
CA ARG A 78 17.75 -1.52 8.52
C ARG A 78 17.59 -2.50 7.37
N GLY A 79 17.67 -2.02 6.12
CA GLY A 79 17.42 -2.83 4.93
C GLY A 79 15.99 -3.35 4.88
N VAL A 80 15.02 -2.45 5.04
CA VAL A 80 13.59 -2.76 4.98
C VAL A 80 12.99 -2.03 3.78
N ALA A 81 12.27 -2.76 2.91
CA ALA A 81 11.47 -2.16 1.85
C ALA A 81 10.16 -1.61 2.43
N LEU A 82 9.65 -0.52 1.88
CA LEU A 82 8.35 0.03 2.28
C LEU A 82 7.39 0.08 1.11
N VAL A 83 6.13 -0.27 1.36
CA VAL A 83 5.02 -0.12 0.43
C VAL A 83 3.98 0.79 1.07
N MET A 84 3.57 1.82 0.34
CA MET A 84 2.67 2.88 0.80
C MET A 84 1.51 2.98 -0.20
N PRO A 85 0.42 2.21 -0.04
CA PRO A 85 -0.76 2.31 -0.89
C PRO A 85 -1.50 3.64 -0.70
N ASP A 86 -2.33 3.99 -1.68
CA ASP A 86 -3.40 4.98 -1.49
C ASP A 86 -4.45 4.47 -0.47
N THR A 87 -5.33 5.37 -0.04
CA THR A 87 -6.27 5.14 1.07
C THR A 87 -7.68 4.76 0.62
N SER A 88 -7.96 4.87 -0.68
CA SER A 88 -9.24 4.52 -1.30
C SER A 88 -9.06 4.33 -2.82
N PRO A 89 -10.05 3.75 -3.52
CA PRO A 89 -10.19 3.91 -4.96
C PRO A 89 -10.18 5.39 -5.38
N ARG A 90 -9.69 5.67 -6.59
CA ARG A 90 -9.61 7.04 -7.16
C ARG A 90 -10.18 7.05 -8.58
N GLY A 91 -10.72 8.20 -8.99
CA GLY A 91 -11.26 8.38 -10.34
C GLY A 91 -12.50 7.53 -10.64
N VAL A 92 -13.23 7.13 -9.59
CA VAL A 92 -14.50 6.40 -9.68
C VAL A 92 -15.63 7.38 -9.42
N ASP A 93 -16.63 7.40 -10.30
CA ASP A 93 -17.77 8.32 -10.20
C ASP A 93 -18.86 7.71 -9.32
N ILE A 94 -18.75 7.93 -8.01
CA ILE A 94 -19.74 7.50 -7.02
C ILE A 94 -20.32 8.74 -6.36
N GLU A 95 -21.63 8.94 -6.53
CA GLU A 95 -22.37 10.05 -5.92
C GLU A 95 -22.09 10.16 -4.41
N GLY A 96 -21.70 11.34 -3.94
CA GLY A 96 -21.43 11.62 -2.53
C GLY A 96 -20.12 11.06 -1.97
N ALA A 97 -19.27 10.45 -2.80
CA ALA A 97 -17.94 9.99 -2.38
C ALA A 97 -16.97 11.14 -2.06
N ASP A 98 -17.25 12.35 -2.54
CA ASP A 98 -16.40 13.53 -2.35
C ASP A 98 -17.09 14.62 -1.48
N ASP A 99 -18.27 14.33 -0.92
CA ASP A 99 -19.07 15.31 -0.15
C ASP A 99 -18.48 15.59 1.24
N SER A 100 -17.75 14.62 1.81
CA SER A 100 -17.15 14.73 3.14
C SER A 100 -15.73 14.17 3.16
N TYR A 101 -14.90 14.69 4.06
CA TYR A 101 -13.51 14.26 4.21
C TYR A 101 -13.35 12.91 4.93
N ASP A 102 -14.38 12.49 5.68
CA ASP A 102 -14.38 11.30 6.54
C ASP A 102 -15.11 10.10 5.93
N PHE A 103 -15.54 10.19 4.66
CA PHE A 103 -16.24 9.13 3.96
C PHE A 103 -15.96 9.19 2.46
N GLY A 104 -15.89 8.03 1.79
CA GLY A 104 -15.60 7.95 0.36
C GLY A 104 -14.12 8.16 0.01
N SER A 105 -13.83 9.09 -0.91
CA SER A 105 -12.51 9.35 -1.45
C SER A 105 -11.53 9.79 -0.36
N GLY A 106 -10.43 9.05 -0.19
CA GLY A 106 -9.47 9.30 0.89
C GLY A 106 -9.86 8.67 2.23
N ALA A 107 -10.96 7.91 2.26
CA ALA A 107 -11.56 7.36 3.47
C ALA A 107 -12.09 5.93 3.24
N GLY A 108 -11.24 5.03 2.72
CA GLY A 108 -11.64 3.64 2.44
C GLY A 108 -11.72 2.73 3.68
N PHE A 109 -11.27 3.19 4.84
CA PHE A 109 -11.26 2.47 6.15
C PHE A 109 -10.61 1.08 6.17
N TYR A 110 -9.97 0.65 5.07
CA TYR A 110 -9.37 -0.68 4.94
C TYR A 110 -10.36 -1.82 5.16
N VAL A 111 -11.59 -1.65 4.64
CA VAL A 111 -12.66 -2.64 4.64
C VAL A 111 -13.02 -3.07 3.21
N ASP A 112 -13.73 -4.18 3.09
CA ASP A 112 -14.47 -4.52 1.87
C ASP A 112 -15.93 -4.14 2.07
N ALA A 113 -16.42 -3.17 1.29
CA ALA A 113 -17.76 -2.65 1.41
C ALA A 113 -18.79 -3.66 0.88
N THR A 114 -19.92 -3.80 1.59
CA THR A 114 -21.02 -4.70 1.20
C THR A 114 -22.22 -3.95 0.64
N GLU A 115 -22.33 -2.65 0.94
CA GLU A 115 -23.42 -1.82 0.43
C GLU A 115 -23.26 -1.60 -1.08
N PRO A 116 -24.31 -1.84 -1.90
CA PRO A 116 -24.19 -1.91 -3.36
C PRO A 116 -23.54 -0.67 -4.01
N LYS A 117 -23.77 0.51 -3.44
CA LYS A 117 -23.19 1.77 -3.92
C LYS A 117 -21.65 1.80 -3.85
N TRP A 118 -21.06 1.04 -2.94
CA TRP A 118 -19.63 1.05 -2.63
C TRP A 118 -18.94 -0.26 -2.99
N ALA A 119 -19.66 -1.38 -2.92
CA ALA A 119 -19.14 -2.74 -3.06
C ALA A 119 -18.40 -3.01 -4.37
N GLU A 120 -18.67 -2.23 -5.42
CA GLU A 120 -17.99 -2.38 -6.70
C GLU A 120 -16.51 -1.97 -6.65
N HIS A 121 -16.17 -0.93 -5.87
CA HIS A 121 -14.84 -0.33 -5.88
C HIS A 121 -14.14 -0.40 -4.52
N TYR A 122 -14.88 -0.35 -3.41
CA TYR A 122 -14.33 -0.23 -2.06
C TYR A 122 -13.96 -1.60 -1.47
N SER A 123 -13.03 -2.29 -2.13
CA SER A 123 -12.46 -3.58 -1.69
C SER A 123 -11.06 -3.38 -1.08
N MET A 124 -10.91 -2.38 -0.20
CA MET A 124 -9.61 -1.93 0.30
C MET A 124 -8.96 -2.95 1.24
N TYR A 125 -9.75 -3.76 1.94
CA TYR A 125 -9.22 -4.85 2.75
C TYR A 125 -8.54 -5.88 1.84
N THR A 126 -9.28 -6.42 0.86
CA THR A 126 -8.76 -7.40 -0.09
C THR A 126 -7.60 -6.83 -0.91
N TYR A 127 -7.65 -5.55 -1.28
CA TYR A 127 -6.55 -4.86 -1.97
C TYR A 127 -5.25 -4.93 -1.17
N VAL A 128 -5.28 -4.55 0.11
CA VAL A 128 -4.09 -4.47 0.96
C VAL A 128 -3.60 -5.83 1.43
N THR A 129 -4.49 -6.81 1.63
CA THR A 129 -4.11 -8.12 2.17
C THR A 129 -3.76 -9.16 1.10
N SER A 130 -4.28 -9.00 -0.12
CA SER A 130 -4.12 -10.01 -1.18
C SER A 130 -3.52 -9.44 -2.47
N GLU A 131 -4.21 -8.50 -3.12
CA GLU A 131 -3.83 -8.07 -4.47
C GLU A 131 -2.48 -7.32 -4.48
N LEU A 132 -2.34 -6.30 -3.65
CA LEU A 132 -1.12 -5.50 -3.59
C LEU A 132 0.10 -6.32 -3.13
N PRO A 133 0.01 -7.18 -2.09
CA PRO A 133 1.13 -8.03 -1.74
C PRO A 133 1.58 -8.98 -2.86
N ALA A 134 0.65 -9.59 -3.59
CA ALA A 134 0.96 -10.44 -4.73
C ALA A 134 1.64 -9.65 -5.87
N LEU A 135 1.13 -8.44 -6.15
CA LEU A 135 1.71 -7.50 -7.10
C LEU A 135 3.17 -7.16 -6.75
N ILE A 136 3.42 -6.81 -5.48
CA ILE A 136 4.74 -6.41 -4.99
C ILE A 136 5.72 -7.58 -5.06
N GLU A 137 5.31 -8.79 -4.68
CA GLU A 137 6.15 -9.99 -4.78
C GLU A 137 6.52 -10.33 -6.22
N ALA A 138 5.57 -10.21 -7.16
CA ALA A 138 5.82 -10.43 -8.57
C ALA A 138 6.75 -9.35 -9.16
N THR A 139 6.49 -8.08 -8.85
CA THR A 139 7.25 -6.92 -9.39
C THR A 139 8.70 -6.92 -8.92
N PHE A 140 8.95 -7.32 -7.67
CA PHE A 140 10.28 -7.32 -7.05
C PHE A 140 10.78 -8.73 -6.76
N ALA A 141 10.44 -9.69 -7.62
CA ALA A 141 10.84 -11.09 -7.49
C ALA A 141 12.37 -11.22 -7.28
N GLY A 142 12.75 -12.01 -6.27
CA GLY A 142 14.15 -12.20 -5.88
C GLY A 142 14.76 -11.07 -5.04
N LYS A 143 14.10 -9.91 -4.88
CA LYS A 143 14.55 -8.82 -4.00
C LYS A 143 13.87 -8.82 -2.63
N LEU A 144 12.85 -9.65 -2.42
CA LEU A 144 12.04 -9.68 -1.20
C LEU A 144 12.15 -11.04 -0.49
N THR A 145 12.20 -11.03 0.84
CA THR A 145 12.27 -12.26 1.66
C THR A 145 10.92 -12.98 1.80
N GLY A 146 9.82 -12.36 1.38
CA GLY A 146 8.46 -12.79 1.71
C GLY A 146 7.98 -12.45 3.12
N LYS A 147 8.86 -11.96 4.02
CA LYS A 147 8.45 -11.47 5.34
C LYS A 147 7.80 -10.10 5.23
N LYS A 148 6.57 -9.99 5.72
CA LYS A 148 5.74 -8.79 5.68
C LYS A 148 5.42 -8.31 7.09
N ALA A 149 5.45 -7.00 7.30
CA ALA A 149 4.93 -6.33 8.49
C ALA A 149 3.95 -5.23 8.06
N ILE A 150 3.07 -4.82 8.96
CA ILE A 150 2.09 -3.76 8.70
C ILE A 150 2.07 -2.74 9.84
N SER A 151 1.96 -1.47 9.49
CA SER A 151 1.82 -0.34 10.40
C SER A 151 1.00 0.75 9.73
N GLY A 152 0.63 1.79 10.47
CA GLY A 152 -0.10 2.90 9.89
C GLY A 152 -0.47 3.99 10.87
N HIS A 153 -1.09 5.04 10.36
CA HIS A 153 -1.49 6.21 11.14
C HIS A 153 -3.00 6.44 11.10
N SER A 154 -3.62 6.67 12.26
CA SER A 154 -5.06 6.96 12.40
C SER A 154 -5.93 5.88 11.73
N MET A 155 -6.72 6.19 10.70
CA MET A 155 -7.45 5.19 9.89
C MET A 155 -6.54 4.04 9.41
N GLY A 156 -5.30 4.33 9.04
CA GLY A 156 -4.32 3.31 8.67
C GLY A 156 -3.79 2.51 9.85
N GLY A 157 -3.69 3.11 11.04
CA GLY A 157 -3.37 2.38 12.27
C GLY A 157 -4.49 1.41 12.64
N HIS A 158 -5.75 1.85 12.50
CA HIS A 158 -6.92 0.99 12.62
C HIS A 158 -6.87 -0.18 11.62
N GLY A 159 -6.62 0.11 10.33
CA GLY A 159 -6.45 -0.92 9.30
C GLY A 159 -5.33 -1.90 9.64
N ALA A 160 -4.16 -1.40 10.06
CA ALA A 160 -3.00 -2.24 10.37
C ALA A 160 -3.27 -3.21 11.53
N ILE A 161 -3.90 -2.73 12.61
CA ILE A 161 -4.24 -3.56 13.77
C ILE A 161 -5.31 -4.59 13.41
N THR A 162 -6.39 -4.15 12.74
CA THR A 162 -7.49 -5.05 12.38
C THR A 162 -7.05 -6.15 11.42
N ILE A 163 -6.26 -5.80 10.40
CA ILE A 163 -5.68 -6.76 9.46
C ILE A 163 -4.74 -7.73 10.20
N ALA A 164 -3.82 -7.25 11.04
CA ALA A 164 -2.88 -8.12 11.74
C ALA A 164 -3.57 -9.12 12.68
N LEU A 165 -4.70 -8.75 13.28
CA LEU A 165 -5.48 -9.63 14.15
C LEU A 165 -6.27 -10.69 13.38
N LYS A 166 -6.83 -10.33 12.22
CA LYS A 166 -7.61 -11.22 11.35
C LYS A 166 -6.70 -12.17 10.56
N ASP A 167 -5.62 -11.64 9.97
CA ASP A 167 -4.74 -12.33 9.03
C ASP A 167 -3.32 -12.51 9.57
N ARG A 168 -3.21 -13.27 10.66
CA ARG A 168 -1.93 -13.57 11.34
C ARG A 168 -0.88 -14.25 10.44
N ILE A 169 -1.30 -14.82 9.32
CA ILE A 169 -0.42 -15.48 8.34
C ILE A 169 0.12 -14.48 7.32
N CYS A 170 -0.62 -13.41 7.02
CA CYS A 170 -0.24 -12.47 5.95
C CYS A 170 0.78 -11.42 6.43
N PHE A 171 0.77 -11.07 7.72
CA PHE A 171 1.72 -10.13 8.33
C PHE A 171 2.30 -10.70 9.63
N ALA A 172 3.63 -10.78 9.71
CA ALA A 172 4.34 -11.38 10.83
C ALA A 172 4.42 -10.45 12.07
N TYR A 173 4.28 -9.14 11.89
CA TYR A 173 4.38 -8.13 12.96
C TYR A 173 3.49 -6.93 12.68
N SER A 174 2.80 -6.44 13.72
CA SER A 174 2.14 -5.13 13.75
C SER A 174 2.97 -4.19 14.64
N LEU A 175 3.30 -3.00 14.13
CA LEU A 175 4.01 -1.97 14.88
C LEU A 175 3.05 -0.79 15.07
N SER A 176 2.67 -0.51 16.33
CA SER A 176 1.88 0.65 16.77
C SER A 176 2.76 1.87 16.99
#